data_AF-A0A8J2NUR8-F1
#
_entry.id   AF-A0A8J2NUR8-F1
#
_cell.length_a   1.000
_cell.length_b   1.000
_cell.length_c   1.000
_cell.angle_alpha   90.00
_cell.angle_beta   90.00
_cell.angle_gamma   90.00
#
_symmetry.space_group_name_H-M   'P 1'
#
loop_
_entity.id
_entity.type
_entity.pdbx_description
1 polymer ?
#
loop_
_entity_poly.entity_id
_entity_poly.type
_entity_poly.pdbx_seq_one_letter_code
_entity_poly.pdbx_strand_id
1 'polypeptide(L)'
;MDDFCGSKFWLVLLVNEVGLNANTFAVYPLDICNPILELVTYGLALATVIVSRNFGIPSCSVQFVFWSVKMVCNAVPFRTALRTYFSVKDDSDEVLLLVEIISYPLIVAQFLLNCWADSGTDFQNPLIDKSKPQTLRALPDMLAFVSPLVLDLLIDFVNGNEEPWKGYFYASVLIITDFTIILTRNHHFNMVFLGAFRVKSALMSAVYRKALVLSNATRRERTVGEIVNLMSVDIAKVFEAVQFCTLVWSAPLQLGVSIYFLWLVIGPSALAGLAVLLFLIPINGVVSTKLRAYQVAQMKKKDERVKLMSEILSGIKILKLYAWEPSYQAEVLKIREMEMKTLKAAAYASVFNDFMWTCS
;
A
#
# COMPACT_ATOMS: atom_id res chain seq x y z
N MET A 1 -24.38 8.11 13.14
CA MET A 1 -23.72 6.78 13.03
C MET A 1 -24.73 5.84 12.39
N ASP A 2 -25.37 6.13 11.27
CA ASP A 2 -25.07 6.76 9.96
C ASP A 2 -24.09 5.96 9.08
N ASP A 3 -24.70 5.52 7.97
CA ASP A 3 -24.16 5.14 6.67
C ASP A 3 -23.52 3.75 6.50
N PHE A 4 -24.29 2.84 5.89
CA PHE A 4 -23.97 2.09 4.65
C PHE A 4 -24.96 0.93 4.47
N CYS A 5 -26.25 1.24 4.30
CA CYS A 5 -27.27 0.25 3.96
C CYS A 5 -28.29 0.91 3.03
N GLY A 6 -28.18 0.71 1.71
CA GLY A 6 -29.16 1.30 0.79
C GLY A 6 -28.80 1.44 -0.70
N SER A 7 -27.63 1.00 -1.16
CA SER A 7 -27.13 1.41 -2.49
C SER A 7 -27.90 0.89 -3.73
N LYS A 8 -28.81 -0.08 -3.63
CA LYS A 8 -29.62 -0.49 -4.79
C LYS A 8 -31.10 -0.13 -4.66
N PHE A 9 -31.66 -0.20 -3.46
CA PHE A 9 -33.07 0.10 -3.22
C PHE A 9 -33.35 1.60 -3.14
N TRP A 10 -32.48 2.37 -2.47
CA TRP A 10 -32.62 3.83 -2.40
C TRP A 10 -32.17 4.52 -3.68
N LEU A 11 -31.22 3.99 -4.45
CA LEU A 11 -30.85 4.61 -5.73
C LEU A 11 -31.97 4.49 -6.77
N VAL A 12 -32.71 3.38 -6.79
CA VAL A 12 -33.90 3.24 -7.64
C VAL A 12 -35.03 4.15 -7.14
N LEU A 13 -35.28 4.23 -5.82
CA LEU A 13 -36.31 5.11 -5.25
C LEU A 13 -35.99 6.61 -5.36
N LEU A 14 -34.74 7.01 -5.15
CA LEU A 14 -34.29 8.41 -5.16
C LEU A 14 -34.17 8.93 -6.60
N VAL A 15 -33.86 8.06 -7.57
CA VAL A 15 -33.93 8.42 -9.00
C VAL A 15 -35.38 8.48 -9.49
N ASN A 16 -36.28 7.60 -9.00
CA ASN A 16 -37.72 7.68 -9.31
C ASN A 16 -38.43 8.87 -8.65
N GLU A 17 -37.98 9.33 -7.47
CA GLU A 17 -38.54 10.52 -6.82
C GLU A 17 -38.08 11.83 -7.48
N VAL A 18 -36.92 11.85 -8.14
CA VAL A 18 -36.38 13.04 -8.82
C VAL A 18 -36.92 13.17 -10.27
N GLY A 19 -37.49 12.11 -10.84
CA GLY A 19 -38.10 12.10 -12.17
C GLY A 19 -39.63 11.97 -12.16
N LEU A 20 -40.33 13.12 -12.10
CA LEU A 20 -41.70 13.36 -12.60
C LEU A 20 -42.82 12.32 -12.31
N ASN A 21 -43.81 12.78 -11.54
CA ASN A 21 -45.20 12.30 -11.49
C ASN A 21 -45.42 10.83 -11.11
N ALA A 22 -45.61 10.63 -9.80
CA ALA A 22 -46.43 9.57 -9.26
C ALA A 22 -47.84 9.61 -9.88
N ASN A 23 -48.07 8.81 -10.92
CA ASN A 23 -49.34 8.21 -11.34
C ASN A 23 -49.18 7.62 -12.75
N THR A 24 -48.53 6.44 -12.89
CA THR A 24 -48.76 5.42 -13.96
C THR A 24 -47.62 4.40 -14.07
N PHE A 25 -47.25 3.68 -13.01
CA PHE A 25 -46.44 2.47 -13.19
C PHE A 25 -47.04 1.33 -12.36
N ALA A 26 -47.48 0.27 -13.05
CA ALA A 26 -47.92 -0.96 -12.41
C ALA A 26 -46.69 -1.62 -11.80
N VAL A 27 -46.58 -1.61 -10.46
CA VAL A 27 -45.50 -2.31 -9.75
C VAL A 27 -45.72 -3.80 -9.93
N TYR A 28 -44.84 -4.46 -10.67
CA TYR A 28 -44.94 -5.90 -10.86
C TYR A 28 -44.42 -6.63 -9.61
N PRO A 29 -45.03 -7.75 -9.20
CA PRO A 29 -44.56 -8.53 -8.05
C PRO A 29 -43.07 -8.91 -8.13
N LEU A 30 -42.53 -8.99 -9.36
CA LEU A 30 -41.13 -9.31 -9.64
C LEU A 30 -40.14 -8.26 -9.08
N ASP A 31 -40.51 -6.98 -9.11
CA ASP A 31 -39.65 -5.86 -8.67
C ASP A 31 -39.47 -5.84 -7.14
N ILE A 32 -40.40 -6.44 -6.40
CA ILE A 32 -40.35 -6.60 -4.94
C ILE A 32 -39.65 -7.91 -4.57
N CYS A 33 -39.90 -8.99 -5.32
CA CYS A 33 -39.33 -10.31 -5.02
C CYS A 33 -37.81 -10.38 -5.23
N ASN A 34 -37.28 -9.74 -6.27
CA ASN A 34 -35.83 -9.76 -6.57
C ASN A 34 -34.94 -9.19 -5.44
N PRO A 35 -35.17 -7.97 -4.91
CA PRO A 35 -34.32 -7.42 -3.84
C PRO A 35 -34.41 -8.22 -2.53
N ILE A 36 -35.59 -8.79 -2.22
CA ILE A 36 -35.77 -9.68 -1.06
C ILE A 36 -34.95 -10.96 -1.25
N LEU A 37 -35.00 -11.54 -2.44
CA LEU A 37 -34.24 -12.75 -2.77
C LEU A 37 -32.74 -12.48 -2.73
N GLU A 38 -32.28 -11.33 -3.20
CA GLU A 38 -30.88 -10.91 -3.06
C GLU A 38 -30.48 -10.77 -1.59
N LEU A 39 -31.29 -10.10 -0.76
CA LEU A 39 -31.01 -9.88 0.66
C LEU A 39 -30.92 -11.20 1.43
N VAL A 40 -31.84 -12.12 1.19
CA VAL A 40 -31.80 -13.48 1.76
C VAL A 40 -30.56 -14.23 1.30
N THR A 41 -30.21 -14.13 0.02
CA THR A 41 -29.04 -14.82 -0.56
C THR A 41 -27.71 -14.30 0.01
N TYR A 42 -27.54 -12.98 0.16
CA TYR A 42 -26.35 -12.39 0.80
C TYR A 42 -26.32 -12.65 2.31
N GLY A 43 -27.47 -12.64 2.98
CA GLY A 43 -27.57 -12.98 4.40
C GLY A 43 -27.17 -14.42 4.70
N LEU A 44 -27.63 -15.37 3.87
CA LEU A 44 -27.22 -16.77 3.96
C LEU A 44 -25.74 -16.96 3.68
N ALA A 45 -25.19 -16.30 2.64
CA ALA A 45 -23.76 -16.37 2.34
C ALA A 45 -22.90 -15.85 3.50
N LEU A 46 -23.30 -14.75 4.13
CA LEU A 46 -22.62 -14.20 5.30
C LEU A 46 -22.68 -15.17 6.50
N ALA A 47 -23.83 -15.78 6.77
CA ALA A 47 -23.97 -16.79 7.80
C ALA A 47 -23.09 -18.02 7.54
N THR A 48 -23.04 -18.52 6.30
CA THR A 48 -22.17 -19.65 5.92
C THR A 48 -20.69 -19.29 6.06
N VAL A 49 -20.28 -18.07 5.74
CA VAL A 49 -18.90 -17.60 5.96
C VAL A 49 -18.58 -17.55 7.46
N ILE A 50 -19.45 -16.99 8.29
CA ILE A 50 -19.24 -16.93 9.75
C ILE A 50 -19.13 -18.34 10.35
N VAL A 51 -20.01 -19.24 9.94
CA VAL A 51 -19.98 -20.65 10.34
C VAL A 51 -18.67 -21.32 9.90
N SER A 52 -18.27 -21.14 8.63
CA SER A 52 -17.02 -21.72 8.10
C SER A 52 -15.79 -21.25 8.89
N ARG A 53 -15.76 -19.98 9.32
CA ARG A 53 -14.68 -19.41 10.14
C ARG A 53 -14.67 -19.98 11.55
N ASN A 54 -15.85 -20.21 12.14
CA ASN A 54 -15.96 -20.83 13.47
C ASN A 54 -15.52 -22.30 13.48
N PHE A 55 -15.68 -23.01 12.36
CA PHE A 55 -15.21 -24.38 12.18
C PHE A 55 -13.77 -24.49 11.63
N GLY A 56 -13.08 -23.36 11.42
CA GLY A 56 -11.70 -23.34 10.91
C GLY A 56 -11.56 -23.78 9.45
N ILE A 57 -12.67 -23.81 8.70
CA ILE A 57 -12.68 -24.12 7.27
C ILE A 57 -12.32 -22.84 6.50
N PRO A 58 -11.40 -22.90 5.52
CA PRO A 58 -11.02 -21.73 4.74
C PRO A 58 -12.21 -21.20 3.92
N SER A 59 -12.57 -19.93 4.17
CA SER A 59 -13.80 -19.30 3.66
C SER A 59 -13.80 -19.00 2.15
N CYS A 60 -12.64 -19.11 1.50
CA CYS A 60 -12.44 -18.98 0.06
C CYS A 60 -13.28 -19.97 -0.77
N SER A 61 -13.44 -21.22 -0.29
CA SER A 61 -14.21 -22.27 -0.98
C SER A 61 -15.71 -21.92 -1.00
N VAL A 62 -16.23 -21.42 0.12
CA VAL A 62 -17.62 -20.97 0.25
C VAL A 62 -17.87 -19.73 -0.60
N GLN A 63 -16.93 -18.77 -0.62
CA GLN A 63 -17.03 -17.57 -1.45
C GLN A 63 -16.93 -17.89 -2.94
N PHE A 64 -16.06 -18.81 -3.34
CA PHE A 64 -15.95 -19.27 -4.73
C PHE A 64 -17.27 -19.86 -5.25
N VAL A 65 -17.89 -20.77 -4.48
CA VAL A 65 -19.19 -21.38 -4.86
C VAL A 65 -20.30 -20.33 -4.93
N PHE A 66 -20.32 -19.38 -3.98
CA PHE A 66 -21.30 -18.30 -3.99
C PHE A 66 -21.18 -17.44 -5.26
N TRP A 67 -19.97 -16.97 -5.58
CA TRP A 67 -19.73 -16.11 -6.73
C TRP A 67 -19.90 -16.85 -8.06
N SER A 68 -19.58 -18.16 -8.12
CA SER A 68 -19.83 -18.96 -9.32
C SER A 68 -21.32 -19.09 -9.63
N VAL A 69 -22.14 -19.34 -8.60
CA VAL A 69 -23.60 -19.42 -8.75
C VAL A 69 -24.17 -18.05 -9.15
N LYS A 70 -23.72 -16.95 -8.51
CA LYS A 70 -24.13 -15.59 -8.89
C LYS A 70 -23.75 -15.24 -10.33
N MET A 71 -22.57 -15.64 -10.81
CA MET A 71 -22.15 -15.45 -12.20
C MET A 71 -23.08 -16.17 -13.18
N VAL A 72 -23.33 -17.47 -12.97
CA VAL A 72 -24.17 -18.27 -13.88
C VAL A 72 -25.61 -17.77 -13.91
N CYS A 73 -26.18 -17.44 -12.73
CA CYS A 73 -27.56 -16.97 -12.64
C CYS A 73 -27.76 -15.58 -13.26
N ASN A 74 -26.78 -14.68 -13.18
CA ASN A 74 -26.90 -13.33 -13.76
C ASN A 74 -26.48 -13.25 -15.25
N ALA A 75 -25.93 -14.32 -15.82
CA ALA A 75 -25.56 -14.37 -17.24
C ALA A 75 -26.79 -14.32 -18.17
N VAL A 76 -27.91 -14.93 -17.75
CA VAL A 76 -29.15 -14.98 -18.55
C VAL A 76 -29.87 -13.63 -18.58
N PRO A 77 -30.11 -12.94 -17.44
CA PRO A 77 -30.62 -11.56 -17.44
C PRO A 77 -29.76 -10.62 -18.26
N PHE A 78 -28.43 -10.60 -18.04
CA PHE A 78 -27.50 -9.74 -18.77
C PHE A 78 -27.56 -9.94 -20.29
N ARG A 79 -27.58 -11.20 -20.76
CA ARG A 79 -27.73 -11.53 -22.18
C ARG A 79 -29.07 -11.05 -22.73
N THR A 80 -30.12 -11.17 -21.93
CA THR A 80 -31.48 -10.77 -22.33
C THR A 80 -31.56 -9.25 -22.43
N ALA A 81 -31.05 -8.51 -21.45
CA ALA A 81 -31.00 -7.06 -21.46
C ALA A 81 -30.18 -6.49 -22.63
N LEU A 82 -29.01 -7.07 -22.93
CA LEU A 82 -28.23 -6.71 -24.12
C LEU A 82 -29.03 -6.95 -25.41
N ARG A 83 -29.70 -8.11 -25.54
CA ARG A 83 -30.49 -8.41 -26.74
C ARG A 83 -31.66 -7.44 -26.90
N THR A 84 -32.35 -7.09 -25.81
CA THR A 84 -33.46 -6.16 -25.83
C THR A 84 -32.99 -4.78 -26.29
N TYR A 85 -31.90 -4.27 -25.73
CA TYR A 85 -31.28 -3.00 -26.14
C TYR A 85 -30.92 -2.94 -27.64
N PHE A 86 -30.32 -4.01 -28.17
CA PHE A 86 -29.97 -4.06 -29.59
C PHE A 86 -31.18 -4.24 -30.54
N SER A 87 -32.34 -4.69 -30.04
CA SER A 87 -33.52 -5.02 -30.85
C SER A 87 -34.65 -3.99 -30.80
N VAL A 88 -34.79 -3.27 -29.68
CA VAL A 88 -35.85 -2.30 -29.43
C VAL A 88 -35.19 -1.02 -28.92
N LYS A 89 -35.22 0.03 -29.74
CA LYS A 89 -34.71 1.37 -29.41
C LYS A 89 -35.79 2.14 -28.64
N ASP A 90 -36.07 1.72 -27.42
CA ASP A 90 -37.05 2.35 -26.52
C ASP A 90 -36.31 2.94 -25.30
N ASP A 91 -36.56 4.22 -25.02
CA ASP A 91 -35.86 5.07 -24.02
C ASP A 91 -36.29 4.78 -22.57
N SER A 92 -37.22 3.86 -22.36
CA SER A 92 -37.98 3.77 -21.10
C SER A 92 -37.23 3.09 -19.94
N ASP A 93 -36.17 2.29 -20.20
CA ASP A 93 -35.50 1.43 -19.19
C ASP A 93 -33.96 1.60 -19.13
N GLU A 94 -33.42 2.76 -19.52
CA GLU A 94 -31.96 2.99 -19.58
C GLU A 94 -31.25 2.74 -18.23
N VAL A 95 -31.88 3.09 -17.12
CA VAL A 95 -31.28 2.99 -15.78
C VAL A 95 -31.08 1.52 -15.35
N LEU A 96 -32.05 0.66 -15.64
CA LEU A 96 -31.97 -0.77 -15.30
C LEU A 96 -30.88 -1.46 -16.14
N LEU A 97 -30.79 -1.11 -17.42
CA LEU A 97 -29.76 -1.58 -18.33
C LEU A 97 -28.35 -1.15 -17.88
N LEU A 98 -28.17 0.11 -17.48
CA LEU A 98 -26.89 0.61 -16.96
C LEU A 98 -26.45 -0.15 -15.70
N VAL A 99 -27.38 -0.45 -14.79
CA VAL A 99 -27.09 -1.23 -13.58
C VAL A 99 -26.67 -2.66 -13.92
N GLU A 100 -27.30 -3.31 -14.90
CA GLU A 100 -26.91 -4.66 -15.33
C GLU A 100 -25.57 -4.70 -16.06
N ILE A 101 -25.29 -3.70 -16.90
CA ILE A 101 -24.01 -3.56 -17.62
C ILE A 101 -22.84 -3.33 -16.66
N ILE A 102 -23.05 -2.60 -15.57
CA ILE A 102 -22.01 -2.35 -14.57
C ILE A 102 -21.87 -3.53 -13.58
N SER A 103 -22.98 -4.10 -13.13
CA SER A 103 -22.96 -5.10 -12.04
C SER A 103 -22.50 -6.48 -12.49
N TYR A 104 -22.81 -6.92 -13.70
CA TYR A 104 -22.44 -8.26 -14.17
C TYR A 104 -20.91 -8.44 -14.34
N PRO A 105 -20.16 -7.52 -14.97
CA PRO A 105 -18.69 -7.58 -15.01
C PRO A 105 -18.06 -7.56 -13.62
N LEU A 106 -18.65 -6.84 -12.66
CA LEU A 106 -18.18 -6.80 -11.28
C LEU A 106 -18.31 -8.18 -10.60
N ILE A 107 -19.42 -8.88 -10.83
CA ILE A 107 -19.66 -10.25 -10.33
C ILE A 107 -18.65 -11.22 -10.95
N VAL A 108 -18.37 -11.11 -12.24
CA VAL A 108 -17.37 -11.93 -12.94
C VAL A 108 -15.96 -11.65 -12.39
N ALA A 109 -15.62 -10.39 -12.14
CA ALA A 109 -14.34 -10.01 -11.53
C ALA A 109 -14.20 -10.58 -10.11
N GLN A 110 -15.24 -10.51 -9.29
CA GLN A 110 -15.27 -11.11 -7.95
C GLN A 110 -15.12 -12.63 -7.99
N PHE A 111 -15.76 -13.31 -8.94
CA PHE A 111 -15.55 -14.74 -9.16
C PHE A 111 -14.09 -15.05 -9.51
N LEU A 112 -13.50 -14.35 -10.47
CA LEU A 112 -12.10 -14.54 -10.88
C LEU A 112 -11.10 -14.27 -9.74
N LEU A 113 -11.34 -13.26 -8.91
CA LEU A 113 -10.53 -13.00 -7.72
C LEU A 113 -10.60 -14.15 -6.71
N ASN A 114 -11.77 -14.74 -6.52
CA ASN A 114 -11.96 -15.86 -5.60
C ASN A 114 -11.41 -17.18 -6.17
N CYS A 115 -11.17 -17.30 -7.48
CA CYS A 115 -10.42 -18.43 -8.06
C CYS A 115 -8.95 -18.48 -7.61
N TRP A 116 -8.34 -17.33 -7.27
CA TRP A 116 -6.93 -17.22 -6.89
C TRP A 116 -6.70 -17.03 -5.38
N ALA A 117 -7.77 -16.94 -4.59
CA ALA A 117 -7.68 -16.63 -3.16
C ALA A 117 -7.01 -17.73 -2.32
N ASP A 118 -6.85 -18.95 -2.86
CA ASP A 118 -6.22 -20.06 -2.15
C ASP A 118 -5.05 -20.67 -2.95
N SER A 119 -3.84 -20.29 -2.58
CA SER A 119 -2.70 -21.20 -2.67
C SER A 119 -2.47 -21.72 -1.26
N GLY A 120 -2.73 -23.01 -1.03
CA GLY A 120 -2.28 -23.66 0.19
C GLY A 120 -0.79 -23.40 0.33
N THR A 121 -0.38 -22.72 1.40
CA THR A 121 1.04 -22.56 1.69
C THR A 121 1.60 -23.92 2.03
N ASP A 122 2.14 -24.60 1.02
CA ASP A 122 2.87 -25.83 1.21
C ASP A 122 4.15 -25.51 2.00
N PHE A 123 4.16 -25.85 3.29
CA PHE A 123 5.25 -25.57 4.21
C PHE A 123 6.50 -26.43 3.94
N GLN A 124 6.43 -27.35 2.97
CA GLN A 124 7.43 -28.40 2.78
C GLN A 124 8.57 -28.05 1.80
N ASN A 125 8.47 -26.98 0.99
CA ASN A 125 9.54 -26.60 0.07
C ASN A 125 10.10 -25.18 0.33
N PRO A 126 11.22 -25.05 1.07
CA PRO A 126 11.85 -23.77 1.36
C PRO A 126 12.71 -23.22 0.21
N LEU A 127 12.75 -23.89 -0.95
CA LEU A 127 13.40 -23.36 -2.15
C LEU A 127 12.46 -22.35 -2.80
N ILE A 128 12.54 -21.14 -2.24
CA ILE A 128 12.05 -19.88 -2.81
C ILE A 128 12.31 -19.91 -4.32
N ASP A 129 11.24 -20.01 -5.10
CA ASP A 129 11.29 -19.66 -6.51
C ASP A 129 11.57 -18.15 -6.57
N LYS A 130 12.86 -17.80 -6.61
CA LYS A 130 13.37 -16.43 -6.57
C LYS A 130 12.85 -15.58 -7.73
N SER A 131 12.31 -16.21 -8.78
CA SER A 131 11.80 -15.55 -9.98
C SER A 131 10.44 -14.89 -9.80
N LYS A 132 9.54 -15.49 -9.01
CA LYS A 132 8.13 -15.07 -8.87
C LYS A 132 7.89 -13.67 -8.28
N PRO A 133 8.57 -13.23 -7.21
CA PRO A 133 8.31 -11.89 -6.65
C PRO A 133 8.87 -10.76 -7.53
N GLN A 134 9.93 -11.02 -8.32
CA GLN A 134 10.54 -10.03 -9.19
C GLN A 134 9.71 -9.82 -10.46
N THR A 135 9.24 -10.88 -11.11
CA THR A 135 8.36 -10.78 -12.29
C THR A 135 7.02 -10.13 -11.96
N LEU A 136 6.45 -10.42 -10.79
CA LEU A 136 5.22 -9.79 -10.29
C LEU A 136 5.38 -8.28 -10.06
N ARG A 137 6.59 -7.79 -9.80
CA ARG A 137 6.86 -6.36 -9.62
C ARG A 137 6.80 -5.58 -10.94
N ALA A 138 7.23 -6.18 -12.04
CA ALA A 138 7.29 -5.50 -13.33
C ALA A 138 5.89 -5.16 -13.88
N LEU A 139 4.87 -5.97 -13.58
CA LEU A 139 3.51 -5.77 -14.08
C LEU A 139 2.87 -4.43 -13.65
N PRO A 140 2.79 -4.07 -12.35
CA PRO A 140 2.24 -2.78 -11.94
C PRO A 140 3.12 -1.61 -12.39
N ASP A 141 4.44 -1.79 -12.45
CA ASP A 141 5.35 -0.75 -12.95
C ASP A 141 5.06 -0.41 -14.42
N MET A 142 4.72 -1.40 -15.26
CA MET A 142 4.32 -1.18 -16.66
C MET A 142 2.90 -0.61 -16.79
N LEU A 143 1.95 -1.14 -16.03
CA LEU A 143 0.55 -0.67 -16.05
C LEU A 143 0.44 0.79 -15.58
N ALA A 144 1.33 1.25 -14.71
CA ALA A 144 1.37 2.64 -14.26
C ALA A 144 1.54 3.65 -15.42
N PHE A 145 2.13 3.24 -16.54
CA PHE A 145 2.28 4.09 -17.73
C PHE A 145 1.03 4.13 -18.62
N VAL A 146 0.09 3.20 -18.45
CA VAL A 146 -1.16 3.18 -19.21
C VAL A 146 -2.08 4.33 -18.78
N SER A 147 -2.09 4.67 -17.49
CA SER A 147 -2.93 5.74 -16.93
C SER A 147 -2.74 7.11 -17.62
N PRO A 148 -1.52 7.67 -17.74
CA PRO A 148 -1.32 8.94 -18.43
C PRO A 148 -1.64 8.89 -19.94
N LEU A 149 -1.46 7.74 -20.60
CA LEU A 149 -1.80 7.59 -22.03
C LEU A 149 -3.32 7.60 -22.26
N VAL A 150 -4.07 6.91 -21.40
CA VAL A 150 -5.54 6.91 -21.47
C VAL A 150 -6.11 8.27 -21.06
N LEU A 151 -5.43 8.98 -20.15
CA LEU A 151 -5.81 10.35 -19.79
C LEU A 151 -5.66 11.31 -20.96
N ASP A 152 -4.61 11.18 -21.78
CA ASP A 152 -4.41 11.97 -23.00
C ASP A 152 -5.57 11.76 -24.00
N LEU A 153 -5.94 10.49 -24.25
CA LEU A 153 -7.09 10.13 -25.07
C LEU A 153 -8.43 10.65 -24.51
N LEU A 154 -8.55 10.72 -23.18
CA LEU A 154 -9.73 11.27 -22.53
C LEU A 154 -9.79 12.79 -22.67
N ILE A 155 -8.66 13.49 -22.59
CA ILE A 155 -8.57 14.94 -22.84
C ILE A 155 -8.94 15.24 -24.30
N ASP A 156 -8.43 14.46 -25.24
CA ASP A 156 -8.78 14.58 -26.66
C ASP A 156 -10.28 14.30 -26.91
N PHE A 157 -10.85 13.29 -26.24
CA PHE A 157 -12.29 13.02 -26.29
C PHE A 157 -13.12 14.19 -25.76
N VAL A 158 -12.70 14.84 -24.68
CA VAL A 158 -13.41 16.00 -24.11
C VAL A 158 -13.33 17.23 -25.04
N ASN A 159 -12.22 17.39 -25.77
CA ASN A 159 -12.04 18.47 -26.73
C ASN A 159 -12.72 18.18 -28.09
N GLY A 160 -12.90 16.90 -28.44
CA GLY A 160 -13.53 16.44 -29.67
C GLY A 160 -15.04 16.27 -29.56
N ASN A 161 -15.73 16.29 -30.70
CA ASN A 161 -17.17 16.00 -30.77
C ASN A 161 -17.39 14.51 -31.08
N GLU A 162 -16.83 13.63 -30.23
CA GLU A 162 -16.86 12.18 -30.41
C GLU A 162 -18.07 11.52 -29.74
N GLU A 163 -18.38 10.28 -30.14
CA GLU A 163 -19.50 9.52 -29.59
C GLU A 163 -19.30 9.19 -28.09
N PRO A 164 -20.32 9.36 -27.24
CA PRO A 164 -20.19 9.32 -25.79
C PRO A 164 -19.72 7.96 -25.22
N TRP A 165 -19.97 6.86 -25.94
CA TRP A 165 -19.53 5.52 -25.50
C TRP A 165 -18.00 5.40 -25.38
N LYS A 166 -17.23 6.18 -26.17
CA LYS A 166 -15.77 6.18 -26.10
C LYS A 166 -15.26 6.78 -24.79
N GLY A 167 -15.89 7.84 -24.30
CA GLY A 167 -15.58 8.43 -23.00
C GLY A 167 -15.80 7.46 -21.85
N TYR A 168 -16.95 6.75 -21.85
CA TYR A 168 -17.23 5.70 -20.87
C TYR A 168 -16.23 4.54 -20.97
N PHE A 169 -15.82 4.17 -22.19
CA PHE A 169 -14.78 3.15 -22.40
C PHE A 169 -13.43 3.57 -21.80
N TYR A 170 -12.91 4.77 -22.12
CA TYR A 170 -11.66 5.27 -21.56
C TYR A 170 -11.69 5.36 -20.03
N ALA A 171 -12.79 5.86 -19.45
CA ALA A 171 -12.97 5.92 -18.00
C ALA A 171 -12.98 4.52 -17.36
N SER A 172 -13.65 3.55 -17.99
CA SER A 172 -13.68 2.16 -17.49
C SER A 172 -12.29 1.50 -17.53
N VAL A 173 -11.51 1.76 -18.58
CA VAL A 173 -10.14 1.25 -18.72
C VAL A 173 -9.24 1.83 -17.64
N LEU A 174 -9.36 3.12 -17.31
CA LEU A 174 -8.62 3.73 -16.19
C LEU A 174 -8.92 3.04 -14.86
N ILE A 175 -10.21 2.87 -14.54
CA ILE A 175 -10.64 2.23 -13.29
C ILE A 175 -10.11 0.80 -13.19
N ILE A 176 -10.23 0.00 -14.25
CA ILE A 176 -9.76 -1.39 -14.27
C ILE A 176 -8.24 -1.45 -14.13
N THR A 177 -7.53 -0.56 -14.81
CA THR A 177 -6.06 -0.50 -14.78
C THR A 177 -5.58 -0.11 -13.37
N ASP A 178 -6.14 0.94 -12.78
CA ASP A 178 -5.78 1.41 -11.44
C ASP A 178 -6.10 0.35 -10.37
N PHE A 179 -7.26 -0.30 -10.48
CA PHE A 179 -7.63 -1.39 -9.59
C PHE A 179 -6.64 -2.56 -9.68
N THR A 180 -6.23 -2.92 -10.90
CA THR A 180 -5.24 -3.99 -11.15
C THR A 180 -3.85 -3.62 -10.62
N ILE A 181 -3.44 -2.35 -10.77
CA ILE A 181 -2.19 -1.83 -10.19
C ILE A 181 -2.22 -1.95 -8.67
N ILE A 182 -3.29 -1.46 -8.03
CA ILE A 182 -3.42 -1.46 -6.56
C ILE A 182 -3.38 -2.89 -6.03
N LEU A 183 -4.15 -3.82 -6.61
CA LEU A 183 -4.16 -5.22 -6.19
C LEU A 183 -2.77 -5.85 -6.32
N THR A 184 -2.12 -5.71 -7.48
CA THR A 184 -0.84 -6.34 -7.75
C THR A 184 0.27 -5.76 -6.86
N ARG A 185 0.26 -4.44 -6.63
CA ARG A 185 1.22 -3.76 -5.75
C ARG A 185 1.08 -4.20 -4.30
N ASN A 186 -0.15 -4.29 -3.80
CA ASN A 186 -0.41 -4.77 -2.43
C ASN A 186 -0.04 -6.25 -2.28
N HIS A 187 -0.36 -7.07 -3.27
CA HIS A 187 0.00 -8.48 -3.27
C HIS A 187 1.52 -8.69 -3.26
N HIS A 188 2.24 -7.96 -4.12
CA HIS A 188 3.69 -7.95 -4.14
C HIS A 188 4.28 -7.48 -2.79
N PHE A 189 3.75 -6.39 -2.22
CA PHE A 189 4.19 -5.90 -0.91
C PHE A 189 4.03 -6.96 0.18
N ASN A 190 2.88 -7.64 0.23
CA ASN A 190 2.62 -8.71 1.18
C ASN A 190 3.56 -9.90 0.99
N MET A 191 3.85 -10.31 -0.25
CA MET A 191 4.81 -11.39 -0.53
C MET A 191 6.22 -11.03 -0.05
N VAL A 192 6.70 -9.83 -0.38
CA VAL A 192 8.03 -9.37 0.04
C VAL A 192 8.09 -9.22 1.56
N PHE A 193 7.04 -8.71 2.19
CA PHE A 193 6.94 -8.60 3.65
C PHE A 193 7.01 -9.96 4.33
N LEU A 194 6.24 -10.94 3.87
CA LEU A 194 6.26 -12.32 4.38
C LEU A 194 7.63 -12.97 4.15
N GLY A 195 8.23 -12.79 2.97
CA GLY A 195 9.57 -13.26 2.66
C GLY A 195 10.62 -12.69 3.61
N ALA A 196 10.61 -11.37 3.83
CA ALA A 196 11.49 -10.70 4.78
C ALA A 196 11.27 -11.22 6.21
N PHE A 197 10.02 -11.43 6.62
CA PHE A 197 9.70 -11.94 7.96
C PHE A 197 10.19 -13.38 8.18
N ARG A 198 10.16 -14.23 7.15
CA ARG A 198 10.74 -15.58 7.19
C ARG A 198 12.26 -15.52 7.34
N VAL A 199 12.94 -14.67 6.58
CA VAL A 199 14.39 -14.44 6.70
C VAL A 199 14.74 -13.96 8.11
N LYS A 200 13.99 -12.99 8.64
CA LYS A 200 14.13 -12.48 10.01
C LYS A 200 14.03 -13.60 11.06
N SER A 201 12.98 -14.40 10.99
CA SER A 201 12.73 -15.51 11.92
C SER A 201 13.82 -16.59 11.83
N ALA A 202 14.25 -16.93 10.62
CA ALA A 202 15.31 -17.91 10.39
C ALA A 202 16.65 -17.44 10.95
N LEU A 203 17.03 -16.18 10.70
CA LEU A 203 18.25 -15.58 11.25
C LEU A 203 18.21 -15.52 12.78
N MET A 204 17.09 -15.13 13.36
CA MET A 204 16.94 -15.07 14.82
C MET A 204 17.07 -16.47 15.43
N SER A 205 16.45 -17.49 14.84
CA SER A 205 16.59 -18.88 15.27
C SER A 205 18.04 -19.39 15.14
N ALA A 206 18.72 -19.06 14.04
CA ALA A 206 20.11 -19.46 13.79
C ALA A 206 21.07 -18.84 14.80
N VAL A 207 20.94 -17.53 15.08
CA VAL A 207 21.75 -16.82 16.08
C VAL A 207 21.47 -17.37 17.47
N TYR A 208 20.21 -17.59 17.83
CA TYR A 208 19.83 -18.17 19.12
C TYR A 208 20.43 -19.57 19.31
N ARG A 209 20.28 -20.47 18.33
CA ARG A 209 20.90 -21.80 18.37
C ARG A 209 22.40 -21.71 18.50
N LYS A 210 23.07 -20.82 17.76
CA LYS A 210 24.53 -20.68 17.82
C LYS A 210 24.99 -20.14 19.18
N ALA A 211 24.23 -19.23 19.79
CA ALA A 211 24.51 -18.69 21.11
C ALA A 211 24.49 -19.77 22.22
N LEU A 212 23.62 -20.79 22.09
CA LEU A 212 23.52 -21.89 23.05
C LEU A 212 24.71 -22.87 23.02
N VAL A 213 25.45 -22.94 21.90
CA VAL A 213 26.57 -23.88 21.72
C VAL A 213 27.91 -23.16 21.62
N LEU A 214 27.97 -21.89 22.04
CA LEU A 214 29.19 -21.09 21.96
C LEU A 214 30.23 -21.54 23.00
N SER A 215 31.50 -21.64 22.58
CA SER A 215 32.59 -22.00 23.50
C SER A 215 32.83 -20.90 24.54
N ASN A 216 33.38 -21.25 25.70
CA ASN A 216 33.72 -20.28 26.75
C ASN A 216 34.78 -19.26 26.32
N ALA A 217 35.67 -19.61 25.37
CA ALA A 217 36.64 -18.67 24.79
C ALA A 217 35.91 -17.59 23.96
N THR A 218 35.02 -18.00 23.06
CA THR A 218 34.22 -17.07 22.23
C THR A 218 33.23 -16.24 23.07
N ARG A 219 32.71 -16.81 24.15
CA ARG A 219 31.80 -16.11 25.09
C ARG A 219 32.53 -15.05 25.94
N ARG A 220 33.86 -15.09 26.04
CA ARG A 220 34.68 -14.02 26.63
C ARG A 220 34.91 -12.87 25.65
N GLU A 221 34.93 -13.15 24.35
CA GLU A 221 35.10 -12.15 23.29
C GLU A 221 33.80 -11.43 22.92
N ARG A 222 32.66 -12.14 22.95
CA ARG A 222 31.34 -11.60 22.65
C ARG A 222 30.44 -11.63 23.88
N THR A 223 30.05 -10.45 24.35
CA THR A 223 29.16 -10.29 25.49
C THR A 223 27.73 -10.73 25.14
N VAL A 224 26.96 -11.13 26.16
CA VAL A 224 25.52 -11.45 25.98
C VAL A 224 24.77 -10.24 25.39
N GLY A 225 25.16 -9.02 25.77
CA GLY A 225 24.59 -7.78 25.23
C GLY A 225 24.80 -7.62 23.73
N GLU A 226 25.99 -7.95 23.22
CA GLU A 226 26.25 -7.91 21.77
C GLU A 226 25.41 -8.95 20.99
N ILE A 227 25.22 -10.15 21.54
CA ILE A 227 24.37 -11.18 20.91
C ILE A 227 22.91 -10.72 20.88
N VAL A 228 22.42 -10.10 21.96
CA VAL A 228 21.06 -9.53 22.01
C VAL A 228 20.92 -8.36 21.02
N ASN A 229 21.93 -7.49 20.92
CA ASN A 229 21.94 -6.40 19.95
C ASN A 229 21.93 -6.92 18.50
N LEU A 230 22.70 -7.97 18.21
CA LEU A 230 22.70 -8.64 16.91
C LEU A 230 21.28 -9.15 16.55
N MET A 231 20.58 -9.75 17.52
CA MET A 231 19.22 -10.25 17.31
C MET A 231 18.17 -9.14 17.17
N SER A 232 18.32 -8.02 17.87
CA SER A 232 17.30 -6.97 17.93
C SER A 232 17.51 -5.84 16.92
N VAL A 233 18.76 -5.43 16.66
CA VAL A 233 19.10 -4.29 15.80
C VAL A 233 19.56 -4.75 14.42
N ASP A 234 20.56 -5.63 14.36
CA ASP A 234 21.17 -5.99 13.08
C ASP A 234 20.24 -6.85 12.21
N ILE A 235 19.58 -7.86 12.80
CA ILE A 235 18.57 -8.66 12.08
C ILE A 235 17.37 -7.80 11.63
N ALA A 236 17.00 -6.77 12.40
CA ALA A 236 15.93 -5.84 12.00
C ALA A 236 16.33 -5.02 10.76
N LYS A 237 17.59 -4.55 10.68
CA LYS A 237 18.11 -3.90 9.47
C LYS A 237 18.14 -4.82 8.26
N VAL A 238 18.46 -6.10 8.45
CA VAL A 238 18.40 -7.10 7.37
C VAL A 238 16.96 -7.27 6.88
N PHE A 239 15.98 -7.34 7.78
CA PHE A 239 14.57 -7.39 7.42
C PHE A 239 14.16 -6.19 6.54
N GLU A 240 14.53 -4.96 6.95
CA GLU A 240 14.28 -3.75 6.16
C GLU A 240 14.99 -3.79 4.80
N ALA A 241 16.26 -4.21 4.76
CA ALA A 241 17.04 -4.29 3.52
C ALA A 241 16.42 -5.28 2.50
N VAL A 242 15.91 -6.42 2.97
CA VAL A 242 15.23 -7.40 2.11
C VAL A 242 13.99 -6.80 1.46
N GLN A 243 13.27 -5.92 2.16
CA GLN A 243 12.09 -5.24 1.61
C GLN A 243 12.45 -4.26 0.48
N PHE A 244 13.58 -3.56 0.59
CA PHE A 244 14.03 -2.59 -0.42
C PHE A 244 14.79 -3.22 -1.60
N CYS A 245 15.22 -4.48 -1.50
CA CYS A 245 16.04 -5.13 -2.53
C CYS A 245 15.39 -5.10 -3.93
N THR A 246 14.06 -5.27 -4.00
CA THR A 246 13.33 -5.22 -5.28
C THR A 246 13.33 -3.82 -5.91
N LEU A 247 13.41 -2.76 -5.10
CA LEU A 247 13.41 -1.39 -5.60
C LEU A 247 14.68 -1.05 -6.41
N VAL A 248 15.81 -1.70 -6.08
CA VAL A 248 17.12 -1.42 -6.70
C VAL A 248 17.13 -1.61 -8.21
N TRP A 249 16.40 -2.61 -8.72
CA TRP A 249 16.29 -2.87 -10.16
C TRP A 249 15.02 -2.27 -10.79
N SER A 250 13.92 -2.19 -10.02
CA SER A 250 12.64 -1.63 -10.49
C SER A 250 12.73 -0.11 -10.72
N ALA A 251 13.37 0.65 -9.82
CA ALA A 251 13.45 2.11 -9.93
C ALA A 251 14.21 2.61 -11.18
N PRO A 252 15.39 2.05 -11.57
CA PRO A 252 16.05 2.44 -12.80
C PRO A 252 15.24 2.12 -14.06
N LEU A 253 14.56 0.97 -14.07
CA LEU A 253 13.71 0.56 -15.18
C LEU A 253 12.51 1.51 -15.32
N GLN A 254 11.82 1.81 -14.22
CA GLN A 254 10.71 2.75 -14.20
C GLN A 254 11.17 4.14 -14.67
N LEU A 255 12.31 4.63 -14.17
CA LEU A 255 12.88 5.90 -14.60
C LEU A 255 13.17 5.92 -16.12
N GLY A 256 13.75 4.85 -16.66
CA GLY A 256 14.05 4.73 -18.08
C GLY A 256 12.79 4.78 -18.96
N VAL A 257 11.76 4.03 -18.59
CA VAL A 257 10.46 4.01 -19.31
C VAL A 257 9.76 5.36 -19.21
N SER A 258 9.78 6.00 -18.03
CA SER A 258 9.24 7.36 -17.83
C SER A 258 9.90 8.38 -18.76
N ILE A 259 11.24 8.38 -18.83
CA ILE A 259 11.98 9.31 -19.69
C ILE A 259 11.67 9.05 -21.17
N TYR A 260 11.55 7.78 -21.56
CA TYR A 260 11.18 7.42 -22.93
C TYR A 260 9.79 7.97 -23.31
N PHE A 261 8.77 7.77 -22.48
CA PHE A 261 7.45 8.34 -22.73
C PHE A 261 7.46 9.88 -22.72
N LEU A 262 8.17 10.49 -21.78
CA LEU A 262 8.28 11.96 -21.72
C LEU A 262 8.96 12.54 -22.98
N TRP A 263 9.96 11.83 -23.51
CA TRP A 263 10.61 12.18 -24.78
C TRP A 263 9.64 12.10 -25.95
N LEU A 264 8.73 11.13 -25.99
CA LEU A 264 7.74 11.02 -27.06
C LEU A 264 6.73 12.19 -27.03
N VAL A 265 6.35 12.66 -25.84
CA VAL A 265 5.35 13.73 -25.70
C VAL A 265 5.93 15.13 -25.92
N ILE A 266 7.09 15.44 -25.32
CA ILE A 266 7.65 16.81 -25.27
C ILE A 266 9.01 16.93 -26.00
N GLY A 267 9.56 15.83 -26.52
CA GLY A 267 10.80 15.84 -27.29
C GLY A 267 12.05 16.19 -26.47
N PRO A 268 13.06 16.86 -27.06
CA PRO A 268 14.34 17.15 -26.41
C PRO A 268 14.25 17.97 -25.11
N SER A 269 13.14 18.70 -24.92
CA SER A 269 12.88 19.48 -23.69
C SER A 269 12.87 18.59 -22.43
N ALA A 270 12.50 17.31 -22.57
CA ALA A 270 12.53 16.32 -21.48
C ALA A 270 13.91 16.17 -20.82
N LEU A 271 15.01 16.44 -21.54
CA LEU A 271 16.37 16.37 -21.01
C LEU A 271 16.64 17.40 -19.91
N ALA A 272 15.98 18.56 -19.94
CA ALA A 272 16.14 19.56 -18.88
C ALA A 272 15.63 19.02 -17.54
N GLY A 273 14.50 18.31 -17.52
CA GLY A 273 13.97 17.65 -16.32
C GLY A 273 14.89 16.54 -15.82
N LEU A 274 15.43 15.72 -16.73
CA LEU A 274 16.41 14.69 -16.40
C LEU A 274 17.70 15.29 -15.79
N ALA A 275 18.18 16.41 -16.34
CA ALA A 275 19.36 17.09 -15.82
C ALA A 275 19.14 17.59 -14.39
N VAL A 276 17.96 18.15 -14.09
CA VAL A 276 17.59 18.54 -12.72
C VAL A 276 17.55 17.32 -11.81
N LEU A 277 16.89 16.23 -12.20
CA LEU A 277 16.80 15.02 -11.38
C LEU A 277 18.19 14.43 -11.08
N LEU A 278 19.06 14.34 -12.08
CA LEU A 278 20.44 13.88 -11.90
C LEU A 278 21.27 14.82 -11.03
N PHE A 279 21.00 16.13 -11.07
CA PHE A 279 21.66 17.12 -10.21
C PHE A 279 21.17 17.07 -8.75
N LEU A 280 19.92 16.69 -8.50
CA LEU A 280 19.39 16.56 -7.14
C LEU A 280 19.94 15.32 -6.41
N ILE A 281 20.28 14.24 -7.12
CA ILE A 281 20.89 13.02 -6.53
C ILE A 281 22.15 13.33 -5.70
N PRO A 282 23.21 13.98 -6.22
CA PRO A 282 24.41 14.28 -5.45
C PRO A 282 24.15 15.28 -4.33
N ILE A 283 23.25 16.25 -4.51
CA ILE A 283 22.86 17.19 -3.45
C ILE A 283 22.24 16.43 -2.27
N ASN A 284 21.28 15.55 -2.54
CA ASN A 284 20.67 14.69 -1.52
C ASN A 284 21.71 13.81 -0.82
N GLY A 285 22.70 13.30 -1.57
CA GLY A 285 23.85 12.58 -1.00
C GLY A 285 24.69 13.42 -0.03
N VAL A 286 25.07 14.64 -0.42
CA VAL A 286 25.85 15.56 0.42
C VAL A 286 25.06 15.98 1.66
N VAL A 287 23.79 16.33 1.52
CA VAL A 287 22.92 16.69 2.65
C VAL A 287 22.77 15.51 3.61
N SER A 288 22.54 14.30 3.09
CA SER A 288 22.41 13.08 3.90
C SER A 288 23.69 12.78 4.69
N THR A 289 24.87 12.95 4.09
CA THR A 289 26.15 12.75 4.81
C THR A 289 26.37 13.81 5.90
N LYS A 290 26.00 15.07 5.65
CA LYS A 290 26.03 16.14 6.66
C LYS A 290 25.05 15.88 7.80
N LEU A 291 23.83 15.46 7.49
CA LEU A 291 22.82 15.10 8.48
C LEU A 291 23.33 13.96 9.39
N ARG A 292 23.94 12.92 8.80
CA ARG A 292 24.59 11.85 9.56
C ARG A 292 25.72 12.35 10.45
N ALA A 293 26.56 13.27 9.95
CA ALA A 293 27.64 13.87 10.75
C ALA A 293 27.08 14.66 11.95
N TYR A 294 26.02 15.44 11.76
CA TYR A 294 25.35 16.15 12.84
C TYR A 294 24.69 15.19 13.85
N GLN A 295 24.05 14.12 13.39
CA GLN A 295 23.49 13.08 14.27
C GLN A 295 24.59 12.44 15.14
N VAL A 296 25.74 12.11 14.58
CA VAL A 296 26.87 11.57 15.35
C VAL A 296 27.41 12.57 16.36
N ALA A 297 27.58 13.84 15.97
CA ALA A 297 28.05 14.90 16.87
C ALA A 297 27.05 15.15 18.02
N GLN A 298 25.76 15.18 17.72
CA GLN A 298 24.69 15.32 18.69
C GLN A 298 24.71 14.16 19.69
N MET A 299 24.85 12.91 19.23
CA MET A 299 24.90 11.73 20.10
C MET A 299 26.05 11.82 21.09
N LYS A 300 27.25 12.25 20.67
CA LYS A 300 28.38 12.47 21.59
C LYS A 300 28.06 13.49 22.70
N LYS A 301 27.46 14.63 22.35
CA LYS A 301 27.09 15.66 23.35
C LYS A 301 25.95 15.23 24.26
N LYS A 302 24.99 14.48 23.73
CA LYS A 302 23.93 13.85 24.51
C LYS A 302 24.50 12.85 25.51
N ASP A 303 25.47 12.02 25.10
CA ASP A 303 26.11 11.03 25.97
C ASP A 303 26.94 11.70 27.07
N GLU A 304 27.70 12.75 26.76
CA GLU A 304 28.41 13.59 27.76
C GLU A 304 27.43 14.13 28.83
N ARG A 305 26.29 14.69 28.39
CA ARG A 305 25.27 15.22 29.30
C ARG A 305 24.66 14.13 30.18
N VAL A 306 24.30 12.99 29.60
CA VAL A 306 23.70 11.86 30.33
C VAL A 306 24.68 11.29 31.35
N LYS A 307 25.97 11.21 31.00
CA LYS A 307 27.03 10.80 31.93
C LYS A 307 27.14 11.76 33.12
N LEU A 308 27.27 13.07 32.87
CA LEU A 308 27.35 14.07 33.95
C LEU A 308 26.10 14.04 34.86
N MET A 309 24.91 13.90 34.27
CA MET A 309 23.67 13.74 35.04
C MET A 309 23.69 12.49 35.92
N SER A 310 24.23 11.38 35.42
CA SER A 310 24.38 10.15 36.22
C SER A 310 25.33 10.35 37.40
N GLU A 311 26.43 11.07 37.21
CA GLU A 311 27.39 11.40 38.28
C GLU A 311 26.76 12.30 39.36
N ILE A 312 26.01 13.33 38.94
CA ILE A 312 25.25 14.22 39.85
C ILE A 312 24.25 13.43 40.69
N LEU A 313 23.48 12.54 40.07
CA LEU A 313 22.47 11.72 40.77
C LEU A 313 23.12 10.76 41.77
N SER A 314 24.24 10.13 41.41
CA SER A 314 24.98 9.25 42.31
C SER A 314 25.58 10.01 43.51
N GLY A 315 26.00 11.27 43.31
CA GLY A 315 26.64 12.12 44.31
C GLY A 315 25.74 13.12 45.02
N ILE A 316 24.41 13.05 44.84
CA ILE A 316 23.49 14.17 45.14
C ILE A 316 23.58 14.68 46.58
N LYS A 317 23.76 13.80 47.56
CA LYS A 317 23.86 14.18 48.98
C LYS A 317 25.07 15.07 49.25
N ILE A 318 26.21 14.78 48.62
CA ILE A 318 27.45 15.54 48.77
C ILE A 318 27.29 16.91 48.11
N LEU A 319 26.73 16.96 46.90
CA LEU A 319 26.50 18.23 46.20
C LEU A 319 25.62 19.19 47.03
N LYS A 320 24.55 18.67 47.66
CA LYS A 320 23.67 19.45 48.54
C LYS A 320 24.36 19.92 49.82
N LEU A 321 25.21 19.09 50.42
CA LEU A 321 25.94 19.44 51.63
C LEU A 321 26.88 20.64 51.42
N TYR A 322 27.49 20.72 50.24
CA TYR A 322 28.43 21.80 49.88
C TYR A 322 27.79 22.95 49.08
N ALA A 323 26.47 22.93 48.87
CA ALA A 323 25.75 23.89 48.04
C ALA A 323 26.33 24.05 46.61
N TRP A 324 26.81 22.95 46.02
CA TRP A 324 27.45 22.93 44.70
C TRP A 324 26.47 22.82 43.52
N GLU A 325 25.16 22.73 43.78
CA GLU A 325 24.15 22.56 42.74
C GLU A 325 24.20 23.64 41.64
N PRO A 326 24.38 24.95 41.94
CA PRO A 326 24.44 25.97 40.91
C PRO A 326 25.64 25.81 39.96
N SER A 327 26.77 25.35 40.48
CA SER A 327 27.99 25.13 39.69
C SER A 327 27.81 23.96 38.72
N TYR A 328 27.29 22.82 39.20
CA TYR A 328 26.98 21.68 38.34
C TYR A 328 25.86 21.98 37.35
N GLN A 329 24.86 22.78 37.72
CA GLN A 329 23.82 23.25 36.82
C GLN A 329 24.41 24.07 35.66
N ALA A 330 25.36 24.98 35.93
CA ALA A 330 26.02 25.76 34.90
C ALA A 330 26.79 24.86 33.91
N GLU A 331 27.47 23.83 34.40
CA GLU A 331 28.20 22.90 33.53
C GLU A 331 27.26 22.04 32.66
N VAL A 332 26.14 21.57 33.22
CA VAL A 332 25.09 20.88 32.46
C VAL A 332 24.51 21.79 31.37
N LEU A 333 24.21 23.04 31.69
CA LEU A 333 23.64 24.01 30.74
C LEU A 333 24.62 24.33 29.61
N LYS A 334 25.92 24.42 29.91
CA LYS A 334 26.98 24.58 28.90
C LYS A 334 27.01 23.41 27.91
N ILE A 335 26.91 22.17 28.39
CA ILE A 335 26.81 20.99 27.52
C ILE A 335 25.51 21.04 26.70
N ARG A 336 24.39 21.42 27.33
CA ARG A 336 23.08 21.54 26.68
C ARG A 336 23.09 22.60 25.57
N GLU A 337 23.78 23.72 25.75
CA GLU A 337 23.89 24.75 24.71
C GLU A 337 24.64 24.23 23.47
N MET A 338 25.72 23.46 23.68
CA MET A 338 26.45 22.80 22.59
C MET A 338 25.56 21.75 21.88
N GLU A 339 24.82 20.94 22.65
CA GLU A 339 23.85 19.97 22.11
C GLU A 339 22.78 20.68 21.26
N MET A 340 22.21 21.79 21.76
CA MET A 340 21.19 22.57 21.07
C MET A 340 21.70 23.20 19.76
N LYS A 341 22.96 23.67 19.72
CA LYS A 341 23.57 24.16 18.47
C LYS A 341 23.65 23.07 17.41
N THR A 342 24.07 21.86 17.78
CA THR A 342 24.12 20.71 16.85
C THR A 342 22.74 20.26 16.39
N LEU A 343 21.76 20.24 17.31
CA LEU A 343 20.36 19.95 17.00
C LEU A 343 19.77 20.95 16.01
N LYS A 344 20.03 22.25 16.21
CA LYS A 344 19.53 23.30 15.30
C LYS A 344 20.12 23.15 13.90
N ALA A 345 21.42 22.86 13.79
CA ALA A 345 22.04 22.60 12.50
C ALA A 345 21.48 21.34 11.81
N ALA A 346 21.25 20.26 12.57
CA ALA A 346 20.61 19.04 12.07
C ALA A 346 19.17 19.31 11.59
N ALA A 347 18.40 20.09 12.33
CA ALA A 347 17.04 20.46 11.97
C ALA A 347 16.99 21.26 10.66
N TYR A 348 17.87 22.25 10.48
CA TYR A 348 17.96 22.98 9.20
C TYR A 348 18.30 22.06 8.04
N ALA A 349 19.26 21.14 8.23
CA ALA A 349 19.61 20.16 7.20
C ALA A 349 18.46 19.19 6.90
N SER A 350 17.68 18.78 7.92
CA SER A 350 16.50 17.93 7.75
C SER A 350 15.40 18.65 6.98
N VAL A 351 15.06 19.88 7.36
CA VAL A 351 14.03 20.67 6.66
C VAL A 351 14.42 20.91 5.20
N PHE A 352 15.71 21.18 4.94
CA PHE A 352 16.20 21.30 3.57
C PHE A 352 16.08 19.98 2.79
N ASN A 353 16.42 18.86 3.42
CA ASN A 353 16.24 17.53 2.81
C ASN A 353 14.76 17.24 2.51
N ASP A 354 13.85 17.55 3.43
CA ASP A 354 12.41 17.31 3.26
C ASP A 354 11.82 18.22 2.16
N PHE A 355 12.28 19.47 2.09
CA PHE A 355 11.94 20.39 0.99
C PHE A 355 12.39 19.82 -0.36
N MET A 356 13.63 19.34 -0.44
CA MET A 356 14.19 18.73 -1.66
C MET A 356 13.39 17.50 -2.11
N TRP A 357 12.92 16.67 -1.18
CA TRP A 357 12.08 15.51 -1.47
C TRP A 357 10.65 15.88 -1.88
N THR A 358 10.11 16.98 -1.37
CA THR A 358 8.74 17.42 -1.69
C THR A 358 8.67 18.15 -3.03
N CYS A 359 9.76 18.83 -3.42
CA CYS A 359 9.84 19.58 -4.67
C CYS A 359 10.42 18.77 -5.85
N SER A 360 11.04 17.62 -5.59
CA SER A 360 11.50 16.66 -6.61
C SER A 360 10.39 15.69 -6.98
#